data_AF-A0A6L8W9C0-F1
#
_entry.id   AF-A0A6L8W9C0-F1
#
_cell.length_a   1.000
_cell.length_b   1.000
_cell.length_c   1.000
_cell.angle_alpha   90.00
_cell.angle_beta   90.00
_cell.angle_gamma   90.00
#
_symmetry.space_group_name_H-M   'P 1'
#
loop_
_entity.id
_entity.type
_entity.pdbx_description
1 polymer ?
#
loop_
_entity_poly.entity_id
_entity_poly.type
_entity_poly.pdbx_seq_one_letter_code
_entity_poly.pdbx_strand_id
1 'polypeptide(L)'
;MNREKSEIIALQALTYIAGQEKTMSWMLAETGIDQGTLAESAQNPEILAGVLDFLLMHEEILIDFCTNEKLDPASMNRARQFLPGAPVEDY
;
A
#
# COMPACT_ATOMS: atom_id res chain seq x y z
N MET A 1 6.27 14.21 5.94
CA MET A 1 5.41 13.00 5.99
C MET A 1 5.46 12.47 7.41
N ASN A 2 4.40 11.80 7.86
CA ASN A 2 4.25 11.23 9.20
C ASN A 2 3.39 9.96 9.10
N ARG A 3 3.43 9.13 10.15
CA ARG A 3 2.72 7.84 10.20
C ARG A 3 1.24 7.93 9.82
N GLU A 4 0.50 8.87 10.42
CA GLU A 4 -0.92 9.05 10.13
C GLU A 4 -1.19 9.34 8.65
N LYS A 5 -0.40 10.21 8.00
CA LYS A 5 -0.55 10.46 6.55
C LYS A 5 -0.17 9.23 5.72
N SER A 6 0.82 8.47 6.14
CA SER A 6 1.19 7.23 5.45
C SER A 6 0.08 6.18 5.54
N GLU A 7 -0.56 6.06 6.70
CA GLU A 7 -1.72 5.17 6.90
C GLU A 7 -2.89 5.59 6.01
N ILE A 8 -3.15 6.90 5.90
CA ILE A 8 -4.17 7.44 4.99
C ILE A 8 -3.85 7.10 3.52
N ILE A 9 -2.61 7.31 3.07
CA ILE A 9 -2.19 6.98 1.70
C ILE A 9 -2.33 5.47 1.44
N ALA A 10 -1.95 4.63 2.40
CA ALA A 10 -2.08 3.19 2.28
C ALA A 10 -3.56 2.74 2.24
N LEU A 11 -4.45 3.40 2.98
CA LEU A 11 -5.90 3.17 2.92
C LEU A 11 -6.50 3.60 1.57
N GLN A 12 -6.04 4.73 1.03
CA GLN A 12 -6.43 5.20 -0.31
C GLN A 12 -5.98 4.19 -1.38
N ALA A 13 -4.74 3.71 -1.27
CA ALA A 13 -4.19 2.64 -2.10
C ALA A 13 -5.00 1.35 -2.01
N LEU A 14 -5.35 0.90 -0.80
CA LEU A 14 -6.19 -0.27 -0.58
C LEU A 14 -7.55 -0.10 -1.27
N THR A 15 -8.18 1.07 -1.12
CA THR A 15 -9.46 1.38 -1.76
C THR A 15 -9.33 1.37 -3.29
N TYR A 16 -8.22 1.90 -3.82
CA TYR A 16 -7.92 1.90 -5.25
C TYR A 16 -7.78 0.49 -5.83
N ILE A 17 -7.05 -0.37 -5.12
CA ILE A 17 -6.85 -1.78 -5.49
C ILE A 17 -8.17 -2.55 -5.37
N ALA A 18 -8.96 -2.31 -4.32
CA ALA A 18 -10.27 -2.94 -4.14
C ALA A 18 -11.26 -2.57 -5.25
N GLY A 19 -11.09 -1.42 -5.91
CA GLY A 19 -11.85 -1.04 -7.11
C GLY A 19 -11.47 -1.83 -8.37
N GLN A 20 -10.38 -2.60 -8.34
CA GLN A 20 -9.84 -3.36 -9.47
C GLN A 20 -9.70 -4.84 -9.12
N GLU A 21 -10.71 -5.64 -9.44
CA GLU A 21 -10.79 -7.06 -9.06
C GLU A 21 -9.53 -7.87 -9.45
N LYS A 22 -8.96 -7.59 -10.63
CA LYS A 22 -7.74 -8.26 -11.10
C LYS A 22 -6.52 -7.90 -10.24
N THR A 23 -6.35 -6.61 -9.94
CA THR A 23 -5.25 -6.10 -9.12
C THR A 23 -5.36 -6.58 -7.69
N MET A 24 -6.57 -6.56 -7.14
CA MET A 24 -6.88 -7.12 -5.82
C MET A 24 -6.53 -8.60 -5.74
N SER A 25 -6.97 -9.40 -6.71
CA SER A 25 -6.68 -10.84 -6.75
C SER A 25 -5.18 -11.13 -6.79
N TRP A 26 -4.41 -10.32 -7.54
CA TRP A 26 -2.95 -10.44 -7.58
C TRP A 26 -2.31 -10.05 -6.24
N MET A 27 -2.72 -8.94 -5.64
CA MET A 27 -2.20 -8.51 -4.34
C MET A 27 -2.44 -9.56 -3.25
N LEU A 28 -3.64 -10.15 -3.18
CA LEU A 28 -3.95 -11.24 -2.25
C LEU A 28 -3.09 -12.47 -2.51
N ALA A 29 -2.85 -12.83 -3.77
CA ALA A 29 -1.99 -13.96 -4.14
C ALA A 29 -0.51 -13.73 -3.79
N GLU A 30 -0.03 -12.49 -3.89
CA GLU A 30 1.37 -12.13 -3.64
C GLU A 30 1.66 -11.94 -2.15
N THR A 31 0.75 -11.31 -1.43
CA THR A 31 0.86 -11.09 0.03
C THR A 31 0.46 -12.31 0.85
N GLY A 32 -0.29 -13.25 0.25
CA GLY A 32 -0.85 -14.42 0.95
C GLY A 32 -1.98 -14.07 1.92
N ILE A 33 -2.49 -12.84 1.89
CA ILE A 33 -3.61 -12.37 2.72
C ILE A 33 -4.91 -12.73 2.00
N ASP A 34 -5.92 -13.17 2.76
CA ASP A 34 -7.28 -13.37 2.23
C ASP A 34 -8.10 -12.07 2.26
N GLN A 35 -9.05 -11.93 1.34
CA GLN A 35 -9.91 -10.75 1.25
C GLN A 35 -10.66 -10.46 2.56
N GLY A 36 -11.12 -11.49 3.28
CA GLY A 36 -11.79 -11.34 4.58
C GLY A 36 -10.84 -10.77 5.63
N THR A 37 -9.65 -11.36 5.76
CA THR A 37 -8.60 -10.89 6.68
C THR A 37 -8.19 -9.45 6.37
N LEU A 38 -8.06 -9.12 5.08
CA LEU A 38 -7.70 -7.79 4.63
C LEU A 38 -8.77 -6.75 5.00
N ALA A 39 -10.05 -7.10 4.86
CA ALA A 39 -11.16 -6.22 5.24
C ALA A 39 -11.24 -6.02 6.76
N GLU A 40 -11.09 -7.09 7.55
CA GLU A 40 -11.10 -7.01 9.02
C GLU A 40 -9.89 -6.27 9.58
N SER A 41 -8.75 -6.38 8.90
CA SER A 41 -7.47 -5.81 9.33
C SER A 41 -7.04 -4.60 8.51
N ALA A 42 -7.96 -3.94 7.80
CA ALA A 42 -7.65 -2.76 6.98
C ALA A 42 -7.08 -1.59 7.80
N GLN A 43 -7.36 -1.55 9.11
CA GLN A 43 -6.79 -0.57 10.04
C GLN A 43 -5.45 -1.02 10.64
N ASN A 44 -4.99 -2.24 10.35
CA ASN A 44 -3.73 -2.73 10.85
C ASN A 44 -2.58 -2.13 10.04
N PRO A 45 -1.66 -1.38 10.67
CA PRO A 45 -0.53 -0.76 9.98
C PRO A 45 0.42 -1.77 9.30
N GLU A 46 0.46 -3.02 9.75
CA GLU A 46 1.22 -4.09 9.09
C GLU A 46 0.60 -4.51 7.75
N ILE A 47 -0.73 -4.56 7.69
CA ILE A 47 -1.46 -4.83 6.46
C ILE A 47 -1.28 -3.68 5.48
N LEU A 48 -1.43 -2.45 5.96
CA LEU A 48 -1.19 -1.23 5.17
C LEU A 48 0.24 -1.17 4.63
N ALA A 49 1.23 -1.67 5.39
CA ALA A 49 2.60 -1.80 4.92
C ALA A 49 2.70 -2.75 3.73
N GLY A 50 2.06 -3.92 3.78
CA GLY A 50 2.02 -4.87 2.67
C GLY A 50 1.34 -4.32 1.42
N VAL A 51 0.28 -3.52 1.58
CA VAL A 51 -0.40 -2.84 0.45
C VAL A 51 0.54 -1.85 -0.24
N LEU A 52 1.27 -1.05 0.53
CA LEU A 52 2.27 -0.13 -0.04
C LEU A 52 3.45 -0.87 -0.66
N ASP A 53 3.87 -2.00 -0.07
CA ASP A 53 4.94 -2.84 -0.61
C ASP A 53 4.58 -3.38 -1.99
N PHE A 54 3.36 -3.92 -2.14
CA PHE A 54 2.80 -4.35 -3.42
C PHE A 54 2.83 -3.21 -4.46
N LEU A 55 2.33 -2.02 -4.12
CA LEU A 55 2.40 -0.86 -5.02
C LEU A 55 3.84 -0.52 -5.42
N LEU A 56 4.77 -0.52 -4.47
CA LEU A 56 6.18 -0.22 -4.75
C LEU A 56 6.86 -1.28 -5.63
N MET A 57 6.40 -2.53 -5.59
CA MET A 57 6.87 -3.59 -6.50
C MET A 57 6.28 -3.47 -7.91
N HIS A 58 5.10 -2.85 -8.07
CA HIS A 58 4.38 -2.74 -9.34
C HIS A 58 4.29 -1.29 -9.81
N GLU A 59 5.33 -0.82 -10.51
CA GLU A 59 5.46 0.57 -10.96
C GLU A 59 4.25 1.07 -11.76
N GLU A 60 3.68 0.25 -12.65
CA GLU A 60 2.50 0.64 -13.46
C GLU A 60 1.30 1.00 -12.56
N ILE A 61 1.00 0.16 -11.57
CA ILE A 61 -0.10 0.35 -10.63
C ILE A 61 0.18 1.56 -9.73
N LEU A 62 1.43 1.75 -9.31
CA LEU A 62 1.83 2.89 -8.49
C LEU A 62 1.67 4.21 -9.22
N ILE A 63 2.14 4.31 -10.46
CA ILE A 63 2.03 5.53 -11.26
C ILE A 63 0.56 5.86 -11.53
N ASP A 64 -0.25 4.85 -11.84
CA ASP A 64 -1.67 5.00 -12.10
C ASP A 64 -2.43 5.46 -10.83
N PHE A 65 -2.17 4.83 -9.67
CA PHE A 65 -2.66 5.27 -8.37
C PHE A 65 -2.25 6.72 -8.04
N CYS A 66 -0.97 7.04 -8.18
CA CYS A 66 -0.45 8.38 -7.90
C CYS A 66 -1.09 9.43 -8.82
N THR A 67 -1.33 9.08 -10.08
CA THR A 67 -2.03 9.94 -11.04
C THR A 67 -3.47 10.19 -10.62
N ASN A 68 -4.18 9.15 -10.19
CA ASN A 68 -5.57 9.25 -9.77
C ASN A 68 -5.72 10.08 -8.48
N GLU A 69 -4.86 9.85 -7.48
CA GLU A 69 -4.89 10.55 -6.18
C GLU A 69 -4.15 11.90 -6.18
N LYS A 70 -3.52 12.28 -7.31
CA LYS A 70 -2.65 13.46 -7.45
C LYS A 70 -1.53 13.48 -6.41
N LEU A 71 -0.96 12.31 -6.15
CA LEU A 71 0.17 12.10 -5.25
C LEU A 71 1.47 12.04 -6.05
N ASP A 72 2.56 12.40 -5.39
CA ASP A 72 3.89 12.28 -5.96
C ASP A 72 4.43 10.85 -5.73
N PRO A 73 4.91 10.14 -6.77
CA PRO A 73 5.44 8.78 -6.64
C PRO A 73 6.58 8.66 -5.62
N ALA A 74 7.42 9.69 -5.48
CA ALA A 74 8.51 9.67 -4.50
C ALA A 74 7.99 9.78 -3.05
N SER A 75 6.76 10.25 -2.87
CA SER A 75 6.08 10.21 -1.56
C SER A 75 5.70 8.78 -1.15
N MET A 76 5.50 7.85 -2.09
CA MET A 76 5.15 6.45 -1.75
C MET A 76 6.28 5.73 -0.99
N ASN A 77 7.52 5.89 -1.46
CA ASN A 77 8.71 5.37 -0.76
C ASN A 77 8.82 5.94 0.65
N ARG A 78 8.64 7.26 0.79
CA ARG A 78 8.62 7.91 2.10
C ARG A 78 7.47 7.40 2.96
N ALA A 79 6.29 7.19 2.39
CA ALA A 79 5.13 6.69 3.13
C ALA A 79 5.44 5.32 3.76
N ARG A 80 6.06 4.42 2.97
CA ARG A 80 6.49 3.09 3.42
C ARG A 80 7.46 3.14 4.59
N GLN A 81 8.39 4.11 4.62
CA GLN A 81 9.35 4.29 5.72
C GLN A 81 8.69 4.64 7.07
N PHE A 82 7.48 5.20 7.08
CA PHE A 82 6.75 5.48 8.31
C PHE A 82 5.82 4.34 8.76
N LEU A 83 5.73 3.25 7.98
CA LEU A 83 4.94 2.07 8.31
C LEU A 83 5.83 0.96 8.91
N PRO A 84 5.26 0.08 9.76
CA PRO A 84 6.00 -1.03 10.35
C PRO A 84 6.59 -1.96 9.28
N GLY A 85 7.70 -2.61 9.61
CA GLY A 85 8.39 -3.53 8.70
C GLY A 85 9.04 -2.86 7.49
N ALA A 86 9.21 -1.53 7.49
CA ALA A 86 10.13 -0.89 6.55
C ALA A 86 11.53 -1.44 6.82
N PRO A 87 12.35 -1.75 5.78
CA PRO A 87 13.74 -2.09 6.01
C PRO A 87 14.35 -0.94 6.79
N VAL A 88 14.82 -1.24 8.01
CA VAL A 88 15.78 -0.36 8.67
C VAL A 88 16.94 -0.29 7.71
N GLU A 89 17.16 0.87 7.09
CA GLU A 89 18.43 1.15 6.43
C GLU A 89 19.48 1.10 7.54
N ASP A 90 20.05 -0.08 7.74
CA ASP A 90 21.23 -0.31 8.56
C ASP A 90 22.38 0.37 7.83
N TYR A 91 22.77 1.54 8.33
CA TYR A 91 23.94 2.28 7.87
C TYR A 91 25.14 1.96 8.75
#